data_AF-A0A5Q4F3L8-F1
#
_entry.id   AF-A0A5Q4F3L8-F1
#
_cell.length_a   1.000
_cell.length_b   1.000
_cell.length_c   1.000
_cell.angle_alpha   90.00
_cell.angle_beta   90.00
_cell.angle_gamma   90.00
#
_symmetry.space_group_name_H-M   'P 1'
#
loop_
_entity.id
_entity.type
_entity.pdbx_description
1 polymer ?
#
loop_
_entity_poly.entity_id
_entity_poly.type
_entity_poly.pdbx_seq_one_letter_code
_entity_poly.pdbx_strand_id
1 'polypeptide(L)'
;MVQRGLQSGIQQDSLFLGYYFGMSSDEFHSSSWQMNQQGLITGYTKIEYKPDYLKAAATKEFYPEFRDGRIIRMPVTIGYDAWAPWNREFWPDELIKELKEVYRGFYDAEFRRVFVPRIENFAVVSVQGNREIRIYQNSESTVMVEFIDHSAEERR
;
A
#
# COMPACT_ATOMS: atom_id res chain seq x y z
N MET A 1 15.75 -4.44 10.18
CA MET A 1 14.31 -4.64 10.42
C MET A 1 13.81 -5.83 9.64
N VAL A 2 13.97 -5.83 8.31
CA VAL A 2 13.62 -6.95 7.41
C VAL A 2 14.11 -8.32 7.88
N GLN A 3 15.42 -8.49 8.11
CA GLN A 3 15.97 -9.78 8.56
C GLN A 3 15.33 -10.30 9.86
N ARG A 4 15.04 -9.41 10.82
CA ARG A 4 14.34 -9.80 12.06
C ARG A 4 12.90 -10.22 11.80
N GLY A 5 12.22 -9.56 10.86
CA GLY A 5 10.86 -9.91 10.42
C GLY A 5 10.83 -11.32 9.83
N LEU A 6 11.71 -11.61 8.87
CA LEU A 6 11.80 -12.93 8.24
C LEU A 6 12.16 -14.05 9.25
N GLN A 7 13.08 -13.77 10.17
CA GLN A 7 13.47 -14.71 11.23
C GLN A 7 12.36 -15.02 12.24
N SER A 8 11.26 -14.25 12.26
CA SER A 8 10.12 -14.55 13.14
C SER A 8 9.34 -15.80 12.71
N GLY A 9 9.47 -16.24 11.45
CA GLY A 9 8.70 -17.34 10.88
C GLY A 9 7.21 -17.03 10.65
N ILE A 10 6.77 -15.80 10.89
CA ILE A 10 5.38 -15.35 10.69
C ILE A 10 5.18 -15.00 9.21
N GLN A 11 4.09 -15.50 8.61
CA GLN A 11 3.66 -15.16 7.26
C GLN A 11 2.42 -14.26 7.30
N GLN A 12 2.43 -13.18 6.52
CA GLN A 12 1.48 -12.07 6.54
C GLN A 12 1.13 -11.65 5.11
N ASP A 13 0.29 -12.44 4.45
CA ASP A 13 0.05 -12.24 3.01
C ASP A 13 -1.13 -11.34 2.70
N SER A 14 -2.08 -11.17 3.62
CA SER A 14 -3.30 -10.40 3.38
C SER A 14 -3.01 -8.91 3.11
N LEU A 15 -3.67 -8.38 2.08
CA LEU A 15 -3.69 -6.98 1.67
C LEU A 15 -5.15 -6.44 1.71
N PHE A 16 -5.36 -5.22 1.24
CA PHE A 16 -6.69 -4.60 1.16
C PHE A 16 -7.55 -5.25 0.05
N LEU A 17 -8.88 -5.08 0.13
CA LEU A 17 -9.86 -5.59 -0.84
C LEU A 17 -9.78 -7.11 -1.11
N GLY A 18 -9.23 -7.88 -0.17
CA GLY A 18 -9.08 -9.33 -0.30
C GLY A 18 -7.92 -9.78 -1.19
N TYR A 19 -7.09 -8.86 -1.70
CA TYR A 19 -5.83 -9.21 -2.35
C TYR A 19 -4.84 -9.80 -1.34
N TYR A 20 -3.86 -10.56 -1.81
CA TYR A 20 -2.82 -11.13 -0.96
C TYR A 20 -1.52 -11.39 -1.74
N PHE A 21 -0.37 -11.41 -1.05
CA PHE A 21 0.90 -11.81 -1.65
C PHE A 21 0.86 -13.26 -2.10
N GLY A 22 1.44 -13.56 -3.26
CA GLY A 22 1.37 -14.90 -3.85
C GLY A 22 0.11 -15.16 -4.67
N MET A 23 -0.91 -14.28 -4.65
CA MET A 23 -2.06 -14.34 -5.55
C MET A 23 -1.59 -14.35 -7.00
N SER A 24 -2.13 -15.25 -7.82
CA SER A 24 -1.79 -15.31 -9.24
C SER A 24 -2.35 -14.11 -10.02
N SER A 25 -1.73 -13.79 -11.16
CA SER A 25 -2.27 -12.76 -12.07
C SER A 25 -3.72 -13.05 -12.48
N ASP A 26 -4.06 -14.31 -12.75
CA ASP A 26 -5.41 -14.71 -13.18
C ASP A 26 -6.44 -14.50 -12.08
N GLU A 27 -6.11 -14.84 -10.83
CA GLU A 27 -6.96 -14.57 -9.67
C GLU A 27 -7.12 -13.06 -9.44
N PHE A 28 -6.03 -12.30 -9.53
CA PHE A 28 -6.05 -10.84 -9.39
C PHE A 28 -6.98 -10.22 -10.44
N HIS A 29 -6.83 -10.59 -11.71
CA HIS A 29 -7.66 -10.07 -12.80
C HIS A 29 -9.13 -10.45 -12.62
N SER A 30 -9.41 -11.70 -12.25
CA SER A 30 -10.78 -12.20 -12.03
C SER A 30 -11.46 -11.47 -10.87
N SER A 31 -10.77 -11.34 -9.73
CA SER A 31 -11.27 -10.63 -8.56
C SER A 31 -11.51 -9.14 -8.86
N SER A 32 -10.57 -8.49 -9.55
CA SER A 32 -10.69 -7.08 -9.95
C SER A 32 -11.85 -6.86 -10.92
N TRP A 33 -12.03 -7.75 -11.89
CA TRP A 33 -13.15 -7.66 -12.83
C TRP A 33 -14.49 -7.75 -12.10
N GLN A 34 -14.64 -8.67 -11.15
CA GLN A 34 -15.85 -8.81 -10.36
C GLN A 34 -16.14 -7.56 -9.50
N MET A 35 -15.12 -7.02 -8.83
CA MET A 35 -15.26 -5.79 -8.04
C MET A 35 -15.60 -4.58 -8.92
N ASN A 36 -15.07 -4.51 -10.14
CA ASN A 36 -15.39 -3.46 -11.10
C ASN A 36 -16.85 -3.55 -11.58
N GLN A 37 -17.36 -4.76 -11.84
CA GLN A 37 -18.80 -4.96 -12.14
C GLN A 37 -19.72 -4.53 -10.99
N GLN A 38 -19.23 -4.61 -9.75
CA GLN A 38 -19.96 -4.18 -8.56
C GLN A 38 -19.80 -2.69 -8.25
N GLY A 39 -18.96 -1.97 -9.01
CA GLY A 39 -18.67 -0.55 -8.78
C GLY A 39 -17.80 -0.28 -7.55
N LEU A 40 -17.18 -1.30 -6.96
CA LEU A 40 -16.29 -1.14 -5.80
C LEU A 40 -14.95 -0.53 -6.20
N ILE A 41 -14.46 -0.88 -7.39
CA ILE A 41 -13.27 -0.30 -8.02
C ILE A 41 -13.61 0.12 -9.44
N THR A 42 -12.76 0.93 -10.05
CA THR A 42 -12.85 1.28 -11.49
C THR A 42 -11.50 1.11 -12.16
N GLY A 43 -11.50 0.98 -13.49
CA GLY A 43 -10.27 0.87 -14.29
C GLY A 43 -9.81 -0.58 -14.55
N TYR A 44 -8.64 -0.71 -15.20
CA TYR A 44 -8.10 -2.00 -15.64
C TYR A 44 -6.60 -2.15 -15.36
N THR A 45 -5.75 -1.35 -16.02
CA THR A 45 -4.29 -1.29 -15.77
C THR A 45 -3.90 -0.25 -14.73
N LYS A 46 -4.82 0.64 -14.42
CA LYS A 46 -4.75 1.63 -13.35
C LYS A 46 -6.06 1.52 -12.59
N ILE A 47 -6.03 0.79 -11.48
CA ILE A 47 -7.24 0.50 -10.71
C ILE A 47 -7.42 1.62 -9.69
N GLU A 48 -8.62 2.20 -9.68
CA GLU A 48 -9.03 3.23 -8.74
C GLU A 48 -9.99 2.66 -7.69
N TYR A 49 -9.78 3.04 -6.43
CA TYR A 49 -10.65 2.72 -5.30
C TYR A 49 -10.85 3.97 -4.45
N LYS A 50 -12.09 4.21 -4.02
CA LYS A 50 -12.47 5.33 -3.15
C LYS A 50 -12.61 4.83 -1.70
N PRO A 51 -11.59 4.99 -0.84
CA PRO A 51 -11.69 4.57 0.56
C PRO A 51 -12.68 5.45 1.32
N ASP A 52 -13.45 4.84 2.21
CA ASP A 52 -14.46 5.48 3.08
C ASP A 52 -13.98 5.67 4.52
N TYR A 53 -12.77 5.19 4.84
CA TYR A 53 -12.15 5.25 6.17
C TYR A 53 -11.15 6.40 6.36
N LEU A 54 -11.06 7.32 5.40
CA LEU A 54 -10.25 8.54 5.51
C LEU A 54 -11.14 9.73 5.84
N LYS A 55 -10.59 10.73 6.52
CA LYS A 55 -11.31 11.94 6.98
C LYS A 55 -11.97 12.74 5.87
N ALA A 56 -11.53 12.56 4.63
CA ALA A 56 -12.05 13.23 3.45
C ALA A 56 -11.98 12.29 2.24
N ALA A 57 -12.77 12.61 1.22
CA ALA A 57 -12.77 11.89 -0.05
C ALA A 57 -11.34 11.85 -0.63
N ALA A 58 -10.93 10.65 -1.03
CA ALA A 58 -9.62 10.38 -1.56
C ALA A 58 -9.70 9.35 -2.67
N THR A 59 -8.66 9.31 -3.49
CA THR A 59 -8.49 8.31 -4.54
C THR A 59 -7.28 7.46 -4.21
N LYS A 60 -7.45 6.13 -4.24
CA LYS A 60 -6.37 5.14 -4.23
C LYS A 60 -6.20 4.60 -5.63
N GLU A 61 -4.97 4.61 -6.12
CA GLU A 61 -4.58 4.04 -7.40
C GLU A 61 -3.57 2.93 -7.16
N PHE A 62 -3.79 1.74 -7.68
CA PHE A 62 -2.88 0.61 -7.49
C PHE A 62 -2.83 -0.33 -8.68
N TYR A 63 -1.70 -1.03 -8.78
CA TYR A 63 -1.53 -2.18 -9.66
C TYR A 63 -0.34 -3.02 -9.16
N PRO A 64 -0.49 -4.35 -8.98
CA PRO A 64 0.57 -5.18 -8.43
C PRO A 64 1.76 -5.37 -9.38
N GLU A 65 2.93 -5.55 -8.78
CA GLU A 65 4.09 -6.11 -9.46
C GLU A 65 4.10 -7.63 -9.27
N PHE A 66 4.24 -8.35 -10.38
CA PHE A 66 4.26 -9.80 -10.40
C PHE A 66 5.69 -10.34 -10.57
N ARG A 67 5.98 -11.44 -9.89
CA ARG A 67 7.14 -12.30 -10.16
C ARG A 67 6.64 -13.73 -10.28
N ASP A 68 7.04 -14.44 -11.33
CA ASP A 68 6.57 -15.79 -11.65
C ASP A 68 5.03 -15.92 -11.61
N GLY A 69 4.36 -14.90 -12.17
CA GLY A 69 2.91 -14.81 -12.24
C GLY A 69 2.21 -14.53 -10.90
N ARG A 70 2.93 -14.13 -9.84
CA ARG A 70 2.37 -13.91 -8.49
C ARG A 70 2.70 -12.54 -7.93
N ILE A 71 1.76 -11.96 -7.18
CA ILE A 71 1.95 -10.65 -6.53
C ILE A 71 3.08 -10.76 -5.51
N ILE A 72 4.11 -9.92 -5.69
CA ILE A 72 5.20 -9.75 -4.70
C ILE A 72 5.22 -8.34 -4.10
N ARG A 73 4.57 -7.38 -4.77
CA ARG A 73 4.52 -6.00 -4.33
C ARG A 73 3.24 -5.35 -4.83
N MET A 74 2.65 -4.50 -4.00
CA MET A 74 1.46 -3.73 -4.32
C MET A 74 1.74 -2.24 -4.02
N PRO A 75 2.24 -1.48 -5.02
CA PRO A 75 2.34 -0.04 -4.90
C PRO A 75 0.94 0.60 -4.99
N VAL A 76 0.68 1.54 -4.09
CA VAL A 76 -0.59 2.27 -4.00
C VAL A 76 -0.30 3.77 -3.87
N THR A 77 -0.78 4.56 -4.82
CA THR A 77 -0.76 6.03 -4.72
C THR A 77 -2.08 6.51 -4.14
N ILE A 78 -2.03 7.41 -3.16
CA ILE A 78 -3.22 7.93 -2.46
C ILE A 78 -3.14 9.45 -2.39
N GLY A 79 -4.24 10.14 -2.70
CA GLY A 79 -4.36 11.58 -2.52
C GLY A 79 -5.78 11.98 -2.15
N TYR A 80 -5.94 13.06 -1.38
CA TYR A 80 -7.26 13.64 -1.13
C TYR A 80 -7.76 14.36 -2.38
N ASP A 81 -9.03 14.15 -2.71
CA ASP A 81 -9.67 14.74 -3.89
C ASP A 81 -9.80 16.27 -3.76
N ALA A 82 -9.83 16.78 -2.53
CA ALA A 82 -9.95 18.21 -2.21
C ALA A 82 -8.58 18.92 -2.06
N TRP A 83 -7.47 18.29 -2.41
CA TRP A 83 -6.15 18.90 -2.30
C TRP A 83 -6.07 20.22 -3.08
N ALA A 84 -5.48 21.23 -2.45
CA ALA A 84 -5.08 22.48 -3.09
C ALA A 84 -3.87 23.08 -2.36
N PRO A 85 -3.03 23.90 -3.04
CA PRO A 85 -1.83 24.49 -2.42
C PRO A 85 -2.11 25.31 -1.16
N TRP A 86 -3.29 25.92 -1.07
CA TRP A 86 -3.73 26.70 0.09
C TRP A 86 -4.39 25.86 1.19
N ASN A 87 -4.78 24.61 0.92
CA ASN A 87 -5.50 23.80 1.91
C ASN A 87 -4.59 22.78 2.61
N ARG A 88 -3.88 23.25 3.65
CA ARG A 88 -2.85 22.47 4.35
C ARG A 88 -3.35 21.19 5.02
N GLU A 89 -4.63 21.11 5.34
CA GLU A 89 -5.22 19.90 5.96
C GLU A 89 -5.24 18.68 5.03
N PHE A 90 -5.15 18.90 3.71
CA PHE A 90 -5.15 17.84 2.70
C PHE A 90 -3.76 17.55 2.12
N TRP A 91 -2.70 18.02 2.77
CA TRP A 91 -1.34 17.76 2.30
C TRP A 91 -0.87 16.33 2.61
N PRO A 92 0.12 15.81 1.86
CA PRO A 92 0.67 14.47 2.06
C PRO A 92 1.09 14.16 3.50
N ASP A 93 1.62 15.14 4.24
CA ASP A 93 2.01 14.93 5.64
C ASP A 93 0.83 14.58 6.55
N GLU A 94 -0.34 15.20 6.32
CA GLU A 94 -1.57 14.88 7.06
C GLU A 94 -2.12 13.51 6.65
N LEU A 95 -2.06 13.19 5.35
CA LEU A 95 -2.47 11.88 4.84
C LEU A 95 -1.55 10.76 5.38
N ILE A 96 -0.24 10.98 5.48
CA ILE A 96 0.70 10.01 6.08
C ILE A 96 0.35 9.77 7.55
N LYS A 97 0.04 10.81 8.32
CA LYS A 97 -0.38 10.66 9.72
C LYS A 97 -1.63 9.80 9.82
N GLU A 98 -2.64 10.07 9.02
CA GLU A 98 -3.89 9.30 9.00
C GLU A 98 -3.67 7.85 8.58
N LEU A 99 -2.95 7.61 7.48
CA LEU A 99 -2.69 6.25 6.97
C LEU A 99 -1.93 5.39 7.99
N LYS A 100 -1.02 5.98 8.78
CA LYS A 100 -0.35 5.25 9.86
C LYS A 100 -1.32 4.75 10.91
N GLU A 101 -2.30 5.56 11.30
CA GLU A 101 -3.30 5.18 12.30
C GLU A 101 -4.26 4.12 11.74
N VAL A 102 -4.74 4.32 10.50
CA VAL A 102 -5.59 3.36 9.80
C VAL A 102 -4.90 2.00 9.66
N TYR A 103 -3.66 1.98 9.17
CA TYR A 103 -2.94 0.71 8.96
C TYR A 103 -2.43 0.08 10.26
N ARG A 104 -2.27 0.85 11.34
CA ARG A 104 -2.12 0.25 12.68
C ARG A 104 -3.37 -0.57 13.04
N GLY A 105 -4.56 -0.04 12.77
CA GLY A 105 -5.81 -0.78 13.01
C GLY A 105 -6.00 -1.98 12.10
N PHE A 106 -5.79 -1.83 10.78
CA PHE A 106 -6.05 -2.90 9.81
C PHE A 106 -5.03 -4.03 9.82
N TYR A 107 -3.77 -3.73 10.14
CA TYR A 107 -2.66 -4.68 10.02
C TYR A 107 -1.90 -4.90 11.34
N ASP A 108 -2.37 -4.34 12.46
CA ASP A 108 -1.65 -4.36 13.74
C ASP A 108 -0.22 -3.77 13.62
N ALA A 109 -0.05 -2.79 12.73
CA ALA A 109 1.25 -2.32 12.26
C ALA A 109 1.93 -1.33 13.22
N GLU A 110 3.17 -1.63 13.58
CA GLU A 110 4.05 -0.70 14.30
C GLU A 110 5.02 0.02 13.34
N PHE A 111 4.77 1.31 13.11
CA PHE A 111 5.57 2.11 12.19
C PHE A 111 6.77 2.77 12.86
N ARG A 112 7.92 2.72 12.18
CA ARG A 112 9.14 3.46 12.53
C ARG A 112 9.52 4.42 11.41
N ARG A 113 9.99 5.60 11.76
CA ARG A 113 10.49 6.58 10.80
C ARG A 113 11.92 6.22 10.39
N VAL A 114 12.18 6.10 9.10
CA VAL A 114 13.47 5.71 8.53
C VAL A 114 13.80 6.64 7.37
N PHE A 115 15.04 7.11 7.28
CA PHE A 115 15.52 7.81 6.09
C PHE A 115 15.78 6.80 4.98
N VAL A 116 15.22 7.01 3.79
CA VAL A 116 15.37 6.11 2.64
C VAL A 116 16.20 6.82 1.58
N PRO A 117 17.50 6.45 1.43
CA PRO A 117 18.40 7.16 0.52
C PRO A 117 17.91 7.23 -0.93
N ARG A 118 17.25 6.16 -1.41
CA ARG A 118 16.76 6.06 -2.79
C ARG A 118 15.72 7.13 -3.16
N ILE A 119 14.95 7.61 -2.19
CA ILE A 119 13.95 8.67 -2.39
C ILE A 119 14.34 9.98 -1.70
N GLU A 120 15.56 10.05 -1.16
CA GLU A 120 16.12 11.19 -0.42
C GLU A 120 15.17 11.79 0.63
N ASN A 121 14.31 10.96 1.23
CA ASN A 121 13.28 11.41 2.15
C ASN A 121 13.02 10.38 3.25
N PHE A 122 12.28 10.78 4.28
CA PHE A 122 11.80 9.88 5.32
C PHE A 122 10.60 9.09 4.84
N ALA A 123 10.62 7.79 5.11
CA ALA A 123 9.47 6.92 5.06
C ALA A 123 9.08 6.50 6.48
N VAL A 124 7.82 6.12 6.66
CA VAL A 124 7.39 5.34 7.82
C VAL A 124 7.22 3.89 7.39
N VAL A 125 7.86 2.99 8.11
CA VAL A 125 8.01 1.59 7.74
C VAL A 125 7.54 0.71 8.88
N SER A 126 6.67 -0.26 8.58
CA SER A 126 6.35 -1.39 9.44
C SER A 126 6.81 -2.67 8.75
N VAL A 127 7.45 -3.58 9.49
CA VAL A 127 7.83 -4.91 9.01
C VAL A 127 7.30 -5.95 9.97
N GLN A 128 6.46 -6.86 9.47
CA GLN A 128 5.84 -7.95 10.23
C GLN A 128 5.99 -9.24 9.43
N GLY A 129 6.75 -10.20 9.94
CA GLY A 129 7.01 -11.42 9.17
C GLY A 129 7.68 -11.11 7.83
N ASN A 130 7.09 -11.62 6.75
CA ASN A 130 7.48 -11.33 5.36
C ASN A 130 6.96 -9.99 4.81
N ARG A 131 5.96 -9.36 5.43
CA ARG A 131 5.33 -8.13 4.92
C ARG A 131 6.03 -6.88 5.41
N GLU A 132 6.41 -6.01 4.47
CA GLU A 132 6.71 -4.61 4.74
C GLU A 132 5.59 -3.70 4.24
N ILE A 133 5.22 -2.72 5.06
CA ILE A 133 4.37 -1.58 4.67
C ILE A 133 5.24 -0.33 4.77
N ARG A 134 5.51 0.31 3.63
CA ARG A 134 6.29 1.55 3.54
C ARG A 134 5.42 2.69 3.06
N ILE A 135 5.40 3.81 3.79
CA ILE A 135 4.58 4.98 3.44
C ILE A 135 5.50 6.21 3.35
N TYR A 136 5.40 6.96 2.26
CA TYR A 136 6.18 8.18 2.05
C TYR A 136 5.49 9.13 1.06
N GLN A 137 5.86 10.41 1.09
CA GLN A 137 5.36 11.39 0.14
C GLN A 137 5.86 11.07 -1.27
N ASN A 138 4.95 10.98 -2.23
CA ASN A 138 5.25 10.66 -3.63
C ASN A 138 5.28 11.91 -4.53
N SER A 139 4.39 12.87 -4.24
CA SER A 139 4.33 14.16 -4.93
C SER A 139 3.81 15.25 -3.99
N GLU A 140 3.54 16.45 -4.50
CA GLU A 140 2.92 17.54 -3.72
C GLU A 140 1.52 17.20 -3.20
N SER A 141 0.80 16.31 -3.89
CA SER A 141 -0.60 15.97 -3.61
C SER A 141 -0.83 14.50 -3.25
N THR A 142 0.20 13.65 -3.35
CA THR A 142 0.04 12.20 -3.17
C THR A 142 1.07 11.57 -2.23
N VAL A 143 0.64 10.47 -1.63
CA VAL A 143 1.41 9.57 -0.77
C VAL A 143 1.51 8.22 -1.47
N MET A 144 2.71 7.62 -1.47
CA MET A 144 2.91 6.22 -1.87
C MET A 144 2.82 5.34 -0.64
N VAL A 145 2.08 4.24 -0.76
CA VAL A 145 2.11 3.10 0.15
C VAL A 145 2.58 1.89 -0.63
N GLU A 146 3.68 1.28 -0.20
CA GLU A 146 4.19 0.04 -0.78
C GLU A 146 3.97 -1.11 0.19
N PHE A 147 3.23 -2.11 -0.24
CA PHE A 147 3.22 -3.42 0.40
C PHE A 147 4.24 -4.31 -0.32
N ILE A 148 5.20 -4.87 0.41
CA ILE A 148 6.30 -5.67 -0.15
C ILE A 148 6.38 -7.02 0.56
N ASP A 149 6.45 -8.12 -0.20
CA ASP A 149 6.77 -9.46 0.31
C ASP A 149 8.28 -9.73 0.21
N HIS A 150 8.96 -9.74 1.36
CA HIS A 150 10.39 -10.02 1.44
C HIS A 150 10.75 -11.50 1.27
N SER A 151 9.80 -12.42 1.46
CA SER A 151 10.06 -13.86 1.26
C SER A 151 10.29 -14.21 -0.22
N ALA A 152 9.74 -13.39 -1.12
CA ALA A 152 9.94 -13.53 -2.56
C ALA A 152 11.34 -13.09 -3.03
N GLU A 153 12.10 -12.35 -2.20
CA GLU A 153 13.48 -11.95 -2.51
C GLU A 153 14.51 -13.02 -2.14
N GLU A 154 14.21 -13.90 -1.18
CA GLU A 154 15.09 -14.99 -0.74
C GLU A 154 15.04 -16.22 -1.67
N ARG A 155 14.02 -16.37 -2.51
CA ARG A 155 13.86 -17.50 -3.46
C ARG A 155 14.76 -17.40 -4.71
N ARG A 156 15.92 -16.75 -4.61
CA ARG A 156 16.90 -16.62 -5.70
C ARG A 156 17.78 -17.85 -5.86
#